data_AF-A0A521KEL3-F1
#
_entry.id   AF-A0A521KEL3-F1
#
_cell.length_a   1.000
_cell.length_b   1.000
_cell.length_c   1.000
_cell.angle_alpha   90.00
_cell.angle_beta   90.00
_cell.angle_gamma   90.00
#
_symmetry.space_group_name_H-M   'P 1'
#
loop_
_entity.id
_entity.type
_entity.pdbx_description
1 polymer ?
#
loop_
_entity_poly.entity_id
_entity_poly.type
_entity_poly.pdbx_seq_one_letter_code
_entity_poly.pdbx_strand_id
1 'polypeptide(L)'
;MPSAREPEPWKDAVQIEHLPGGRWRLVVDREKMRLLDEHLLAPPSPARLRAIERVENLPRNAPGTAHDHVYMHYAAALQMLAMKRAGRIVLPGATDPGPVHPAKVMEPREPHPEIPQDPPILRDPLPLLAPRWLAEGARFVVMGVWGANLYARYGGEELHTQDQDLFLPPEPENLLTLWRVAEDLGFELWCGGEPLDRPRDPWLARKVVQRRALTRVLRDGHLPVDLNLVMGDAEFEAVDAQKRMLKVSGQDIPVARLMHIVEAKRKAGREKDTKFLAMHFDALRDLEDEVQRRWDEEPDR
;
A
#
# COMPACT_ATOMS: atom_id res chain seq x y z
N MET A 1 -17.77 -3.57 -46.62
CA MET A 1 -18.85 -3.06 -45.73
C MET A 1 -18.20 -2.52 -44.47
N PRO A 2 -18.44 -1.27 -44.06
CA PRO A 2 -17.94 -0.79 -42.77
C PRO A 2 -18.64 -1.57 -41.66
N SER A 3 -17.87 -2.17 -40.74
CA SER A 3 -18.46 -2.87 -39.60
C SER A 3 -19.24 -1.86 -38.76
N ALA A 4 -20.52 -2.10 -38.55
CA ALA A 4 -21.31 -1.36 -37.57
C ALA A 4 -20.56 -1.42 -36.22
N ARG A 5 -20.11 -0.27 -35.71
CA ARG A 5 -19.53 -0.20 -34.36
C ARG A 5 -20.63 -0.64 -33.40
N GLU A 6 -20.36 -1.70 -32.64
CA GLU A 6 -21.23 -2.07 -31.52
C GLU A 6 -21.33 -0.86 -30.57
N PRO A 7 -22.54 -0.50 -30.13
CA PRO A 7 -22.71 0.56 -29.16
C PRO A 7 -21.96 0.19 -27.88
N GLU A 8 -21.11 1.10 -27.39
CA GLU A 8 -20.34 0.92 -26.16
C GLU A 8 -21.20 1.36 -24.96
N PRO A 9 -21.93 0.44 -24.28
CA PRO A 9 -23.06 0.80 -23.41
C PRO A 9 -22.62 1.53 -22.14
N TRP A 10 -21.33 1.41 -21.80
CA TRP A 10 -20.72 2.03 -20.62
C TRP A 10 -20.52 3.53 -20.78
N LYS A 11 -20.39 4.05 -22.01
CA LYS A 11 -20.18 5.49 -22.26
C LYS A 11 -21.37 6.34 -21.84
N ASP A 12 -22.56 5.76 -21.88
CA ASP A 12 -23.80 6.46 -21.53
C ASP A 12 -24.25 6.21 -20.09
N ALA A 13 -23.56 5.34 -19.34
CA ALA A 13 -23.90 4.95 -17.97
C ALA A 13 -23.30 5.88 -16.92
N VAL A 14 -22.23 6.61 -17.27
CA VAL A 14 -21.47 7.46 -16.36
C VAL A 14 -21.19 8.79 -17.04
N GLN A 15 -21.60 9.88 -16.39
CA GLN A 15 -21.31 11.24 -16.81
C GLN A 15 -20.47 11.95 -15.75
N ILE A 16 -19.51 12.77 -16.18
CA ILE A 16 -18.74 13.65 -15.30
C ILE A 16 -19.27 15.07 -15.48
N GLU A 17 -19.72 15.67 -14.39
CA GLU A 17 -20.04 17.09 -14.32
C GLU A 17 -18.88 17.84 -13.64
N HIS A 18 -18.41 18.89 -14.28
CA HIS A 18 -17.46 19.81 -13.67
C HIS A 18 -18.21 20.81 -12.80
N LEU A 19 -17.80 20.95 -11.54
CA LEU A 19 -18.36 21.90 -10.58
C LEU A 19 -17.40 23.07 -10.34
N PRO A 20 -17.91 24.24 -9.93
CA PRO A 20 -17.07 25.36 -9.54
C PRO A 20 -16.06 25.00 -8.44
N GLY A 21 -14.85 25.58 -8.55
CA GLY A 21 -13.75 25.35 -7.61
C GLY A 21 -12.94 24.09 -7.88
N GLY A 22 -12.88 23.63 -9.13
CA GLY A 22 -12.07 22.45 -9.52
C GLY A 22 -12.62 21.12 -8.97
N ARG A 23 -13.89 21.11 -8.56
CA ARG A 23 -14.58 19.91 -8.06
C ARG A 23 -15.29 19.20 -9.20
N TRP A 24 -15.58 17.93 -8.98
CA TRP A 24 -16.18 17.06 -9.98
C TRP A 24 -17.32 16.27 -9.33
N ARG A 25 -18.38 16.04 -10.08
CA ARG A 25 -19.49 15.16 -9.68
C ARG A 25 -19.63 14.05 -10.70
N LEU A 26 -19.68 12.82 -10.22
CA LEU A 26 -20.00 11.65 -11.03
C LEU A 26 -21.51 11.42 -10.99
N VAL A 27 -22.17 11.47 -12.15
CA VAL A 27 -23.59 11.12 -12.29
C VAL A 27 -23.67 9.75 -12.94
N VAL A 28 -24.36 8.83 -12.26
CA VAL A 28 -24.42 7.42 -12.67
C VAL A 28 -25.86 7.05 -12.97
N ASP A 29 -26.11 6.60 -14.19
CA ASP A 29 -27.41 6.05 -14.59
C ASP A 29 -27.54 4.63 -14.03
N ARG A 30 -28.45 4.48 -13.06
CA ARG A 30 -28.64 3.22 -12.31
C ARG A 30 -29.09 2.06 -13.20
N GLU A 31 -29.93 2.33 -14.19
CA GLU A 31 -30.48 1.29 -15.06
C GLU A 31 -29.40 0.79 -16.02
N LYS A 32 -28.59 1.71 -16.55
CA LYS A 32 -27.44 1.36 -17.40
C LYS A 32 -26.32 0.67 -16.62
N MET A 33 -26.07 1.06 -15.37
CA MET A 33 -25.12 0.33 -14.50
C MET A 33 -25.59 -1.08 -14.16
N ARG A 34 -26.91 -1.32 -14.03
CA ARG A 34 -27.45 -2.67 -13.85
C ARG A 34 -27.17 -3.56 -15.07
N LEU A 35 -27.37 -3.01 -16.26
CA LEU A 35 -27.01 -3.69 -17.52
C LEU A 35 -25.50 -3.92 -17.64
N LEU A 36 -24.68 -3.01 -17.12
CA LEU A 36 -23.23 -3.19 -17.04
C LEU A 36 -22.83 -4.31 -16.09
N ASP A 37 -23.46 -4.40 -14.91
CA ASP A 37 -23.26 -5.47 -13.93
C ASP A 37 -23.53 -6.86 -14.57
N GLU A 38 -24.63 -6.98 -15.32
CA GLU A 38 -24.97 -8.20 -16.08
C GLU A 38 -23.97 -8.50 -17.21
N HIS A 39 -23.49 -7.47 -17.92
CA HIS A 39 -22.54 -7.62 -19.02
C HIS A 39 -21.10 -7.92 -18.54
N LEU A 40 -20.71 -7.44 -17.36
CA LEU A 40 -19.41 -7.67 -16.75
C LEU A 40 -19.28 -9.08 -16.14
N LEU A 41 -20.41 -9.69 -15.72
CA LEU A 41 -20.48 -11.06 -15.20
C LEU A 41 -20.50 -12.13 -16.30
N ALA A 42 -20.84 -11.76 -17.54
CA ALA A 42 -20.71 -12.65 -18.69
C ALA A 42 -19.23 -12.79 -19.13
N PRO A 43 -18.82 -13.96 -19.66
CA PRO A 43 -17.49 -14.13 -20.22
C PRO A 43 -17.24 -13.09 -21.32
N PRO A 44 -16.06 -12.46 -21.37
CA PRO A 44 -15.82 -11.32 -22.24
C PRO A 44 -15.92 -11.74 -23.70
N SER A 45 -16.70 -10.99 -24.48
CA SER A 45 -16.80 -11.23 -25.93
C SER A 45 -15.44 -11.01 -26.61
N PRO A 46 -15.19 -11.62 -27.79
CA PRO A 46 -13.96 -11.35 -28.55
C PRO A 46 -13.76 -9.87 -28.88
N ALA A 47 -14.83 -9.09 -29.02
CA ALA A 47 -14.74 -7.64 -29.20
C ALA A 47 -14.24 -6.93 -27.93
N ARG A 48 -14.71 -7.36 -26.76
CA ARG A 48 -14.28 -6.86 -25.45
C ARG A 48 -12.83 -7.23 -25.14
N LEU A 49 -12.40 -8.45 -25.48
CA LEU A 49 -10.99 -8.86 -25.36
C LEU A 49 -10.09 -8.02 -26.27
N ARG A 50 -10.48 -7.77 -27.52
CA ARG A 50 -9.73 -6.88 -28.44
C ARG A 50 -9.69 -5.42 -27.98
N ALA A 51 -10.73 -4.95 -27.30
CA ALA A 51 -10.74 -3.61 -26.72
C ALA A 51 -9.77 -3.51 -25.54
N ILE A 52 -9.74 -4.52 -24.67
CA ILE A 52 -8.77 -4.63 -23.56
C ILE A 52 -7.34 -4.69 -24.12
N GLU A 53 -7.08 -5.58 -25.07
CA GLU A 53 -5.77 -5.77 -25.69
C GLU A 53 -5.30 -4.52 -26.44
N ARG A 54 -6.20 -3.75 -27.09
CA ARG A 54 -5.85 -2.46 -27.69
C ARG A 54 -5.50 -1.39 -26.65
N VAL A 55 -6.16 -1.40 -25.49
CA VAL A 55 -5.89 -0.45 -24.41
C VAL A 55 -4.54 -0.77 -23.73
N GLU A 56 -4.24 -2.05 -23.52
CA GLU A 56 -2.98 -2.51 -22.93
C GLU A 56 -1.75 -2.23 -23.83
N ASN A 57 -1.96 -2.16 -25.15
CA ASN A 57 -0.89 -1.96 -26.13
C ASN A 57 -0.71 -0.49 -26.60
N LEU A 58 -1.40 0.49 -26.00
CA LEU A 58 -1.19 1.90 -26.32
C LEU A 58 0.04 2.46 -25.57
N PRO A 59 0.89 3.28 -26.22
CA PRO A 59 2.07 3.87 -25.58
C PRO A 59 1.66 4.84 -24.45
N ARG A 60 2.27 4.67 -23.26
CA ARG A 60 1.93 5.37 -22.01
C ARG A 60 2.10 6.90 -22.04
N ASN A 61 2.70 7.45 -23.09
CA ASN A 61 3.01 8.88 -23.21
C ASN A 61 2.15 9.60 -24.28
N ALA A 62 1.02 9.02 -24.71
CA ALA A 62 0.12 9.69 -25.64
C ALA A 62 -0.56 10.88 -24.94
N PRO A 63 -0.30 12.14 -25.35
CA PRO A 63 -0.85 13.30 -24.66
C PRO A 63 -2.35 13.42 -24.94
N GLY A 64 -3.14 13.50 -23.87
CA GLY A 64 -4.53 13.97 -23.82
C GLY A 64 -5.44 13.52 -24.95
N THR A 65 -6.24 12.48 -24.71
CA THR A 65 -7.61 12.30 -25.25
C THR A 65 -8.12 10.89 -24.91
N ALA A 66 -9.33 10.80 -24.35
CA ALA A 66 -10.11 9.59 -24.07
C ALA A 66 -9.50 8.53 -23.12
N HIS A 67 -8.17 8.36 -23.05
CA HIS A 67 -7.47 7.34 -22.27
C HIS A 67 -7.76 7.47 -20.76
N ASP A 68 -7.67 8.68 -20.21
CA ASP A 68 -7.88 8.93 -18.78
C ASP A 68 -9.35 8.75 -18.37
N HIS A 69 -10.29 9.12 -19.24
CA HIS A 69 -11.71 9.04 -18.92
C HIS A 69 -12.22 7.59 -18.89
N VAL A 70 -11.78 6.75 -19.83
CA VAL A 70 -12.22 5.34 -19.87
C VAL A 70 -11.61 4.54 -18.71
N TYR A 71 -10.35 4.79 -18.38
CA TYR A 71 -9.68 4.13 -17.25
C TYR A 71 -10.29 4.54 -15.90
N MET A 72 -10.59 5.84 -15.73
CA MET A 72 -11.27 6.34 -14.53
C MET A 72 -12.69 5.80 -14.41
N HIS A 73 -13.44 5.70 -15.51
CA HIS A 73 -14.79 5.13 -15.49
C HIS A 73 -14.82 3.63 -15.20
N TYR A 74 -13.88 2.88 -15.75
CA TYR A 74 -13.76 1.46 -15.51
C TYR A 74 -13.27 1.17 -14.09
N ALA A 75 -12.27 1.91 -13.59
CA ALA A 75 -11.76 1.77 -12.23
C ALA A 75 -12.80 2.17 -11.18
N ALA A 76 -13.55 3.26 -11.40
CA ALA A 76 -14.64 3.69 -10.52
C ALA A 76 -15.77 2.64 -10.49
N ALA A 77 -16.17 2.09 -11.64
CA ALA A 77 -17.18 1.04 -11.70
C ALA A 77 -16.74 -0.24 -10.95
N LEU A 78 -15.48 -0.67 -11.12
CA LEU A 78 -14.93 -1.82 -10.41
C LEU A 78 -14.83 -1.59 -8.90
N GLN A 79 -14.43 -0.40 -8.46
CA GLN A 79 -14.34 -0.04 -7.06
C GLN A 79 -15.74 0.02 -6.40
N MET A 80 -16.75 0.55 -7.09
CA MET A 80 -18.13 0.54 -6.63
C MET A 80 -18.71 -0.89 -6.53
N LEU A 81 -18.39 -1.78 -7.48
CA LEU A 81 -18.77 -3.19 -7.41
C LEU A 81 -18.14 -3.90 -6.21
N ALA A 82 -16.85 -3.66 -5.96
CA ALA A 82 -16.12 -4.25 -4.84
C ALA A 82 -16.70 -3.78 -3.49
N MET A 83 -17.04 -2.50 -3.37
CA MET A 83 -17.65 -1.94 -2.17
C MET A 83 -19.09 -2.44 -1.94
N LYS A 84 -19.88 -2.65 -3.00
CA LYS A 84 -21.21 -3.29 -2.93
C LYS A 84 -21.11 -4.75 -2.47
N ARG A 85 -20.18 -5.54 -3.03
CA ARG A 85 -19.93 -6.94 -2.60
C ARG A 85 -19.46 -7.03 -1.15
N ALA A 86 -18.71 -6.05 -0.68
CA ALA A 86 -18.26 -5.96 0.71
C ALA A 86 -19.34 -5.45 1.68
N GLY A 87 -20.57 -5.18 1.22
CA GLY A 87 -21.66 -4.64 2.05
C GLY A 87 -21.41 -3.21 2.58
N ARG A 88 -20.40 -2.52 2.05
CA ARG A 88 -19.97 -1.19 2.51
C ARG A 88 -20.80 -0.05 1.92
N ILE A 89 -21.68 -0.37 0.97
CA ILE A 89 -22.67 0.55 0.42
C ILE A 89 -23.98 -0.22 0.24
N VAL A 90 -25.07 0.30 0.82
CA VAL A 90 -26.43 -0.15 0.52
C VAL A 90 -26.99 0.81 -0.53
N LEU A 91 -27.17 0.33 -1.76
CA LEU A 91 -27.93 1.09 -2.75
C LEU A 91 -29.41 1.03 -2.33
N PRO A 92 -30.12 2.15 -2.19
CA PRO A 92 -31.50 2.13 -1.72
C PRO A 92 -32.36 1.31 -2.67
N GLY A 93 -33.03 0.30 -2.10
CA GLY A 93 -33.94 -0.59 -2.81
C GLY A 93 -35.18 0.15 -3.29
N ALA A 94 -35.70 -0.26 -4.44
CA ALA A 94 -36.98 0.20 -4.96
C ALA A 94 -38.10 -0.31 -4.06
N THR A 95 -38.65 0.58 -3.23
CA THR A 95 -39.99 0.47 -2.67
C THR A 95 -40.69 1.81 -2.93
N ASP A 96 -41.95 1.73 -3.36
CA ASP A 96 -42.87 2.81 -3.72
C ASP A 96 -42.67 4.14 -2.97
N PRO A 97 -42.87 5.30 -3.63
CA PRO A 97 -42.91 6.59 -2.98
C PRO A 97 -44.19 6.69 -2.12
N GLY A 98 -44.11 6.22 -0.88
CA GLY A 98 -45.09 6.54 0.16
C GLY A 98 -45.10 8.05 0.44
N PRO A 99 -46.22 8.57 1.00
CA PRO A 99 -46.45 10.00 1.12
C PRO A 99 -45.36 10.69 1.95
N VAL A 100 -44.82 11.76 1.40
CA VAL A 100 -43.83 12.63 2.00
C VAL A 100 -44.39 13.21 3.30
N HIS A 101 -43.87 12.77 4.44
CA HIS A 101 -44.10 13.47 5.71
C HIS A 101 -43.44 14.85 5.65
N PRO A 102 -44.11 15.91 6.14
CA PRO A 102 -43.52 17.25 6.18
C PRO A 102 -42.23 17.22 7.00
N ALA A 103 -41.17 17.74 6.39
CA ALA A 103 -39.83 17.77 6.96
C ALA A 103 -39.87 18.38 8.36
N LYS A 104 -39.47 17.59 9.36
CA LYS A 104 -39.22 18.07 10.71
C LYS A 104 -38.07 19.08 10.59
N VAL A 105 -38.34 20.35 10.88
CA VAL A 105 -37.32 21.39 10.96
C VAL A 105 -36.32 20.94 12.03
N MET A 106 -35.16 20.44 11.59
CA MET A 106 -34.04 20.17 12.48
C MET A 106 -33.49 21.51 12.92
N GLU A 107 -33.51 21.74 14.23
CA GLU A 107 -32.79 22.84 14.84
C GLU A 107 -31.31 22.78 14.44
N PRO A 108 -30.60 23.93 14.39
CA PRO A 108 -29.20 23.97 14.00
C PRO A 108 -28.40 23.05 14.92
N ARG A 109 -27.85 21.96 14.37
CA ARG A 109 -26.87 21.14 15.07
C ARG A 109 -25.70 22.05 15.42
N GLU A 110 -25.28 22.02 16.70
CA GLU A 110 -24.01 22.60 17.12
C GLU A 110 -22.91 22.18 16.13
N PRO A 111 -22.00 23.09 15.75
CA PRO A 111 -20.95 22.77 14.80
C PRO A 111 -20.17 21.57 15.31
N HIS A 112 -20.19 20.48 14.54
CA HIS A 112 -19.29 19.36 14.77
C HIS A 112 -17.86 19.90 14.86
N PRO A 113 -17.06 19.50 15.86
CA PRO A 113 -15.66 19.88 15.90
C PRO A 113 -15.04 19.50 14.56
N GLU A 114 -14.41 20.47 13.90
CA GLU A 114 -13.77 20.30 12.60
C GLU A 114 -12.87 19.06 12.67
N ILE A 115 -13.25 18.00 11.96
CA ILE A 115 -12.37 16.87 11.72
C ILE A 115 -11.19 17.47 10.94
N PRO A 116 -9.95 17.40 11.45
CA PRO A 116 -8.79 17.88 10.71
C PRO A 116 -8.82 17.27 9.31
N GLN A 117 -8.87 18.13 8.29
CA GLN A 117 -9.04 17.73 6.89
C GLN A 117 -7.82 16.95 6.36
N ASP A 118 -6.69 17.03 7.07
CA ASP A 118 -5.46 16.33 6.75
C ASP A 118 -5.10 15.32 7.84
N PRO A 119 -4.80 14.06 7.49
CA PRO A 119 -4.26 13.10 8.45
C PRO A 119 -2.96 13.65 9.05
N PRO A 120 -2.69 13.41 10.35
CA PRO A 120 -1.46 13.86 10.96
C PRO A 120 -0.25 13.30 10.20
N ILE A 121 0.71 14.16 9.88
CA ILE A 121 1.99 13.74 9.31
C ILE A 121 2.69 12.88 10.37
N LEU A 122 2.74 11.57 10.12
CA LEU A 122 3.41 10.62 11.01
C LEU A 122 4.93 10.78 10.88
N ARG A 123 5.61 10.76 12.02
CA ARG A 123 7.07 10.86 12.10
C ARG A 123 7.72 9.50 11.85
N ASP A 124 8.88 9.52 11.22
CA ASP A 124 9.73 8.34 11.05
C ASP A 124 10.40 7.97 12.39
N PRO A 125 10.12 6.77 12.96
CA PRO A 125 10.75 6.33 14.20
C PRO A 125 12.16 5.72 14.01
N LEU A 126 12.57 5.32 12.79
CA LEU A 126 13.87 4.67 12.57
C LEU A 126 15.07 5.53 12.97
N PRO A 127 15.12 6.85 12.70
CA PRO A 127 16.20 7.71 13.19
C PRO A 127 16.39 7.70 14.71
N LEU A 128 15.35 7.36 15.46
CA LEU A 128 15.40 7.23 16.92
C LEU A 128 15.75 5.80 17.36
N LEU A 129 15.10 4.79 16.77
CA LEU A 129 15.21 3.39 17.18
C LEU A 129 16.49 2.72 16.65
N ALA A 130 16.78 2.86 15.36
CA ALA A 130 17.83 2.10 14.68
C ALA A 130 19.23 2.34 15.27
N PRO A 131 19.67 3.57 15.57
CA PRO A 131 20.99 3.79 16.16
C PRO A 131 21.14 3.12 17.53
N ARG A 132 20.05 3.05 18.32
CA ARG A 132 20.06 2.41 19.64
C ARG A 132 20.06 0.89 19.51
N TRP A 133 19.26 0.34 18.60
CA TRP A 133 19.29 -1.09 18.28
C TRP A 133 20.68 -1.54 17.81
N LEU A 134 21.28 -0.83 16.87
CA LEU A 134 22.62 -1.15 16.36
C LEU A 134 23.69 -1.04 17.45
N ALA A 135 23.64 -0.01 18.29
CA ALA A 135 24.58 0.17 19.39
C ALA A 135 24.50 -0.95 20.45
N GLU A 136 23.32 -1.54 20.63
CA GLU A 136 23.08 -2.69 21.52
C GLU A 136 23.33 -4.04 20.82
N GLY A 137 23.86 -4.03 19.59
CA GLY A 137 24.19 -5.24 18.84
C GLY A 137 23.00 -5.96 18.22
N ALA A 138 21.81 -5.33 18.18
CA ALA A 138 20.67 -5.90 17.48
C ALA A 138 20.90 -5.93 15.98
N ARG A 139 20.50 -7.04 15.36
CA ARG A 139 20.57 -7.31 13.93
C ARG A 139 19.17 -7.18 13.32
N PHE A 140 19.09 -6.42 12.24
CA PHE A 140 17.87 -6.26 11.46
C PHE A 140 18.24 -5.75 10.06
N VAL A 141 17.30 -5.88 9.14
CA VAL A 141 17.38 -5.29 7.81
C VAL A 141 16.04 -4.63 7.49
N VAL A 142 16.06 -3.36 7.10
CA VAL A 142 14.87 -2.66 6.61
C VAL A 142 14.44 -3.26 5.27
N MET A 143 13.17 -3.56 5.14
CA MET A 143 12.58 -4.14 3.93
C MET A 143 11.25 -3.45 3.57
N GLY A 144 10.48 -4.10 2.69
CA GLY A 144 9.16 -3.60 2.29
C GLY A 144 9.22 -2.32 1.45
N VAL A 145 8.10 -1.61 1.38
CA VAL A 145 7.99 -0.38 0.57
C VAL A 145 8.88 0.72 1.15
N TRP A 146 8.98 0.81 2.47
CA TRP A 146 9.86 1.79 3.11
C TRP A 146 11.33 1.58 2.73
N GLY A 147 11.81 0.33 2.75
CA GLY A 147 13.17 0.00 2.29
C GLY A 147 13.41 0.41 0.83
N ALA A 148 12.43 0.18 -0.05
CA ALA A 148 12.52 0.62 -1.45
C ALA A 148 12.61 2.15 -1.59
N ASN A 149 11.85 2.91 -0.80
CA ASN A 149 11.89 4.38 -0.81
C ASN A 149 13.25 4.95 -0.41
N LEU A 150 14.02 4.24 0.42
CA LEU A 150 15.37 4.67 0.78
C LEU A 150 16.31 4.67 -0.44
N TYR A 151 16.07 3.81 -1.42
CA TYR A 151 16.76 3.87 -2.71
C TYR A 151 16.18 4.92 -3.64
N ALA A 152 14.86 5.19 -3.60
CA ALA A 152 14.22 6.19 -4.45
C ALA A 152 14.81 7.61 -4.26
N ARG A 153 15.41 7.90 -3.09
CA ARG A 153 16.18 9.13 -2.84
C ARG A 153 17.37 9.34 -3.78
N TYR A 154 17.75 8.33 -4.57
CA TYR A 154 18.78 8.41 -5.60
C TYR A 154 18.26 8.68 -7.02
N GLY A 155 16.94 8.87 -7.22
CA GLY A 155 16.40 9.27 -8.53
C GLY A 155 14.99 8.80 -8.88
N GLY A 156 14.24 8.22 -7.93
CA GLY A 156 12.93 7.62 -8.15
C GLY A 156 11.78 8.30 -7.39
N GLU A 157 10.55 7.91 -7.74
CA GLU A 157 9.32 8.35 -7.06
C GLU A 157 9.17 7.65 -5.68
N GLU A 158 8.80 8.41 -4.65
CA GLU A 158 8.56 7.88 -3.31
C GLU A 158 7.17 7.24 -3.23
N LEU A 159 7.10 6.03 -2.69
CA LEU A 159 5.87 5.23 -2.63
C LEU A 159 5.21 5.35 -1.26
N HIS A 160 3.90 5.57 -1.23
CA HIS A 160 3.19 5.71 0.04
C HIS A 160 3.11 4.36 0.79
N THR A 161 3.52 4.36 2.06
CA THR A 161 3.39 3.21 2.97
C THR A 161 2.91 3.66 4.35
N GLN A 162 2.24 2.76 5.07
CA GLN A 162 1.61 3.04 6.36
C GLN A 162 2.40 2.44 7.54
N ASP A 163 3.44 1.68 7.22
CA ASP A 163 4.29 0.94 8.15
C ASP A 163 5.71 0.82 7.59
N GLN A 164 6.62 0.48 8.49
CA GLN A 164 8.01 0.20 8.20
C GLN A 164 8.31 -1.26 8.54
N ASP A 165 8.71 -2.04 7.56
CA ASP A 165 9.02 -3.46 7.76
C ASP A 165 10.50 -3.66 8.07
N LEU A 166 10.79 -4.35 9.16
CA LEU A 166 12.11 -4.91 9.47
C LEU A 166 12.08 -6.42 9.33
N PHE A 167 13.13 -6.99 8.74
CA PHE A 167 13.41 -8.41 8.79
C PHE A 167 14.46 -8.68 9.86
N LEU A 168 14.22 -9.67 10.71
CA LEU A 168 15.03 -10.01 11.87
C LEU A 168 15.54 -11.46 11.78
N PRO A 169 16.71 -11.78 12.36
CA PRO A 169 17.10 -13.16 12.57
C PRO A 169 16.10 -13.83 13.53
N PRO A 170 15.83 -15.14 13.38
CA PRO A 170 14.96 -15.90 14.28
C PRO A 170 15.65 -16.22 15.62
N GLU A 171 16.20 -15.20 16.26
CA GLU A 171 16.97 -15.27 17.50
C GLU A 171 16.19 -14.56 18.62
N PRO A 172 15.79 -15.28 19.69
CA PRO A 172 15.04 -14.70 20.81
C PRO A 172 15.77 -13.53 21.48
N GLU A 173 17.09 -13.64 21.61
CA GLU A 173 17.94 -12.63 22.24
C GLU A 173 17.94 -11.33 21.45
N ASN A 174 17.94 -11.42 20.11
CA ASN A 174 17.82 -10.26 19.24
C ASN A 174 16.48 -9.55 19.46
N LEU A 175 15.36 -10.28 19.46
CA LEU A 175 14.03 -9.70 19.74
C LEU A 175 13.96 -9.01 21.10
N LEU A 176 14.53 -9.63 22.14
CA LEU A 176 14.56 -9.02 23.48
C LEU A 176 15.31 -7.69 23.48
N THR A 177 16.44 -7.60 22.79
CA THR A 177 17.18 -6.35 22.62
C THR A 177 16.33 -5.31 21.91
N LEU A 178 15.66 -5.67 20.81
CA LEU A 178 14.79 -4.76 20.07
C LEU A 178 13.63 -4.24 20.93
N TRP A 179 12.95 -5.14 21.64
CA TRP A 179 11.84 -4.83 22.52
C TRP A 179 12.27 -3.90 23.66
N ARG A 180 13.31 -4.25 24.39
CA ARG A 180 13.83 -3.44 25.50
C ARG A 180 14.13 -2.01 25.06
N VAL A 181 14.89 -1.85 23.97
CA VAL A 181 15.25 -0.52 23.44
C VAL A 181 14.01 0.28 23.03
N ALA A 182 13.02 -0.36 22.41
CA ALA A 182 11.78 0.30 22.05
C ALA A 182 11.03 0.79 23.29
N GLU A 183 10.91 -0.04 24.32
CA GLU A 183 10.25 0.34 25.58
C GLU A 183 10.99 1.45 26.32
N ASP A 184 12.33 1.39 26.38
CA ASP A 184 13.16 2.44 26.99
C ASP A 184 12.97 3.80 26.32
N LEU A 185 12.60 3.80 25.04
CA LEU A 185 12.30 5.00 24.25
C LEU A 185 10.81 5.40 24.30
N GLY A 186 10.01 4.70 25.09
CA GLY A 186 8.58 4.97 25.30
C GLY A 186 7.69 4.50 24.17
N PHE A 187 8.12 3.49 23.39
CA PHE A 187 7.24 2.81 22.45
C PHE A 187 6.51 1.65 23.12
N GLU A 188 5.31 1.38 22.63
CA GLU A 188 4.52 0.21 22.98
C GLU A 188 4.84 -0.96 22.04
N LEU A 189 4.70 -2.17 22.57
CA LEU A 189 4.90 -3.41 21.83
C LEU A 189 3.58 -4.15 21.71
N TRP A 190 3.28 -4.62 20.50
CA TRP A 190 2.05 -5.31 20.15
C TRP A 190 2.35 -6.61 19.41
N CYS A 191 1.46 -7.59 19.53
CA CYS A 191 1.51 -8.83 18.75
C CYS A 191 0.12 -9.10 18.18
N GLY A 192 -0.02 -9.02 16.86
CA GLY A 192 -1.34 -9.02 16.24
C GLY A 192 -2.18 -7.81 16.68
N GLY A 193 -3.35 -8.05 17.26
CA GLY A 193 -4.31 -7.01 17.66
C GLY A 193 -4.31 -6.67 19.15
N GLU A 194 -3.33 -7.14 19.92
CA GLU A 194 -3.24 -6.95 21.36
C GLU A 194 -1.83 -6.53 21.82
N PRO A 195 -1.71 -5.85 22.98
CA PRO A 195 -0.42 -5.53 23.56
C PRO A 195 0.40 -6.81 23.80
N LEU A 196 1.70 -6.74 23.52
CA LEU A 196 2.62 -7.84 23.78
C LEU A 196 2.72 -8.07 25.29
N ASP A 197 2.54 -9.32 25.72
CA ASP A 197 2.44 -9.71 27.12
C ASP A 197 3.68 -9.32 27.97
N ARG A 198 3.49 -9.25 29.29
CA ARG A 198 4.51 -8.92 30.30
C ARG A 198 4.65 -10.06 31.31
N PRO A 199 5.89 -10.38 31.76
CA PRO A 199 7.16 -9.77 31.38
C PRO A 199 7.63 -10.19 29.97
N ARG A 200 8.38 -9.32 29.28
CA ARG A 200 9.11 -9.73 28.06
C ARG A 200 10.38 -10.44 28.46
N ASP A 201 10.30 -11.75 28.48
CA ASP A 201 11.35 -12.63 28.93
C ASP A 201 11.79 -13.59 27.79
N PRO A 202 12.88 -14.36 28.01
CA PRO A 202 13.34 -15.33 27.01
C PRO A 202 12.31 -16.40 26.65
N TRP A 203 11.34 -16.71 27.53
CA TRP A 203 10.29 -17.66 27.20
C TRP A 203 9.33 -17.09 26.16
N LEU A 204 8.85 -15.85 26.35
CA LEU A 204 7.98 -15.17 25.42
C LEU A 204 8.67 -14.95 24.06
N ALA A 205 9.92 -14.48 24.08
CA ALA A 205 10.71 -14.30 22.86
C ALA A 205 10.86 -15.60 22.06
N ARG A 206 11.18 -16.72 22.73
CA ARG A 206 11.21 -18.05 22.09
C ARG A 206 9.87 -18.43 21.48
N LYS A 207 8.75 -18.08 22.12
CA LYS A 207 7.40 -18.38 21.60
C LYS A 207 7.04 -17.53 20.38
N VAL A 208 7.44 -16.26 20.37
CA VAL A 208 7.29 -15.39 19.18
C VAL A 208 8.12 -15.95 18.03
N VAL A 209 9.40 -16.29 18.27
CA VAL A 209 10.29 -16.91 17.27
C VAL A 209 9.73 -18.23 16.75
N GLN A 210 9.36 -19.15 17.64
CA GLN A 210 8.84 -20.47 17.28
C GLN A 210 7.59 -20.36 16.39
N ARG A 211 6.73 -19.37 16.65
CA ARG A 211 5.50 -19.14 15.89
C ARG A 211 5.69 -18.21 14.70
N ARG A 212 6.89 -17.63 14.53
CA ARG A 212 7.17 -16.57 13.56
C ARG A 212 6.14 -15.44 13.64
N ALA A 213 5.74 -15.10 14.88
CA ALA A 213 4.71 -14.11 15.12
C ALA A 213 5.27 -12.71 14.85
N LEU A 214 4.49 -11.89 14.14
CA LEU A 214 4.81 -10.48 13.93
C LEU A 214 4.63 -9.72 15.25
N THR A 215 5.67 -9.03 15.68
CA THR A 215 5.55 -8.00 16.72
C THR A 215 5.66 -6.62 16.10
N ARG A 216 4.99 -5.63 16.70
CA ARG A 216 4.89 -4.28 16.18
C ARG A 216 5.27 -3.28 17.27
N VAL A 217 6.07 -2.29 16.88
CA VAL A 217 6.46 -1.15 17.71
C VAL A 217 5.56 0.03 17.35
N LEU A 218 4.89 0.60 18.35
CA LEU A 218 3.92 1.68 18.18
C LEU A 218 4.22 2.85 19.11
N ARG A 219 3.98 4.06 18.62
CA ARG A 219 3.93 5.28 19.43
C ARG A 219 3.09 6.33 18.71
N ASP A 220 2.29 7.06 19.47
CA ASP A 220 1.48 8.14 18.94
C ASP A 220 2.31 9.14 18.11
N GLY A 221 1.77 9.51 16.96
CA GLY A 221 2.42 10.42 16.01
C GLY A 221 3.61 9.84 15.25
N HIS A 222 3.87 8.53 15.33
CA HIS A 222 4.93 7.85 14.57
C HIS A 222 4.34 6.76 13.66
N LEU A 223 5.06 6.44 12.59
CA LEU A 223 4.76 5.26 11.78
C LEU A 223 4.96 3.97 12.62
N PRO A 224 4.08 2.97 12.49
CA PRO A 224 4.31 1.63 13.00
C PRO A 224 5.58 0.99 12.42
N VAL A 225 6.32 0.25 13.26
CA VAL A 225 7.45 -0.58 12.82
C VAL A 225 7.14 -2.05 13.05
N ASP A 226 7.14 -2.83 11.98
CA ASP A 226 6.87 -4.25 11.95
C ASP A 226 8.15 -5.06 12.07
N LEU A 227 8.24 -5.85 13.14
CA LEU A 227 9.36 -6.73 13.45
C LEU A 227 9.08 -8.12 12.87
N ASN A 228 9.39 -8.31 11.59
CA ASN A 228 9.13 -9.54 10.87
C ASN A 228 10.26 -10.56 11.05
N LEU A 229 9.89 -11.82 11.26
CA LEU A 229 10.80 -12.96 11.28
C LEU A 229 10.75 -13.79 9.98
N VAL A 230 9.98 -13.31 9.00
CA VAL A 230 9.72 -13.98 7.72
C VAL A 230 9.80 -12.97 6.59
N MET A 231 10.53 -13.33 5.53
CA MET A 231 10.62 -12.56 4.30
C MET A 231 10.48 -13.52 3.11
N GLY A 232 9.25 -14.00 2.87
CA GLY A 232 9.02 -15.11 1.92
C GLY A 232 9.82 -16.35 2.34
N ASP A 233 10.60 -16.91 1.42
CA ASP A 233 11.51 -18.04 1.68
C ASP A 233 12.97 -17.60 1.92
N ALA A 234 13.23 -16.30 2.07
CA ALA A 234 14.58 -15.81 2.26
C ALA A 234 15.06 -16.08 3.68
N GLU A 235 16.28 -16.62 3.79
CA GLU A 235 16.97 -16.77 5.08
C GLU A 235 17.61 -15.44 5.49
N PHE A 236 17.52 -15.10 6.78
CA PHE A 236 18.02 -13.82 7.29
C PHE A 236 19.49 -13.59 6.96
N GLU A 237 20.35 -14.59 7.19
CA GLU A 237 21.79 -14.49 6.93
C GLU A 237 22.12 -14.16 5.47
N ALA A 238 21.34 -14.69 4.52
CA ALA A 238 21.54 -14.41 3.10
C ALA A 238 21.17 -12.95 2.75
N VAL A 239 20.11 -12.43 3.35
CA VAL A 239 19.70 -11.03 3.18
C VAL A 239 20.68 -10.09 3.88
N ASP A 240 21.08 -10.43 5.11
CA ASP A 240 22.00 -9.65 5.94
C ASP A 240 23.41 -9.57 5.34
N ALA A 241 23.90 -10.63 4.71
CA ALA A 241 25.18 -10.64 4.02
C ALA A 241 25.20 -9.71 2.79
N GLN A 242 24.04 -9.48 2.16
CA GLN A 242 23.93 -8.70 0.93
C GLN A 242 23.33 -7.31 1.14
N LYS A 243 22.98 -6.95 2.38
CA LYS A 243 22.37 -5.66 2.70
C LYS A 243 23.23 -4.48 2.21
N ARG A 244 22.59 -3.33 2.09
CA ARG A 244 23.26 -2.04 1.87
C ARG A 244 23.10 -1.19 3.11
N MET A 245 24.14 -0.43 3.44
CA MET A 245 24.06 0.59 4.48
C MET A 245 23.66 1.90 3.82
N LEU A 246 22.45 2.39 4.10
CA LEU A 246 21.93 3.64 3.55
C LEU A 246 21.81 4.70 4.64
N LYS A 247 22.14 5.96 4.31
CA LYS A 247 22.06 7.07 5.27
C LYS A 247 20.64 7.60 5.43
N VAL A 248 20.10 7.55 6.64
CA VAL A 248 18.83 8.17 7.03
C VAL A 248 19.09 9.12 8.18
N SER A 249 18.84 10.41 7.99
CA SER A 249 19.09 11.45 9.00
C SER A 249 20.53 11.40 9.57
N GLY A 250 21.51 11.07 8.71
CA GLY A 250 22.93 10.95 9.07
C GLY A 250 23.33 9.61 9.70
N GLN A 251 22.40 8.67 9.89
CA GLN A 251 22.65 7.35 10.48
C GLN A 251 22.71 6.28 9.40
N ASP A 252 23.65 5.34 9.51
CA ASP A 252 23.76 4.20 8.60
C ASP A 252 22.74 3.13 8.99
N ILE A 253 21.80 2.86 8.09
CA ILE A 253 20.69 1.93 8.29
C ILE A 253 20.88 0.72 7.37
N PRO A 254 20.81 -0.52 7.89
CA PRO A 254 20.86 -1.72 7.08
C PRO A 254 19.56 -1.88 6.28
N VAL A 255 19.64 -1.96 4.95
CA VAL A 255 18.50 -2.08 4.03
C VAL A 255 18.70 -3.27 3.10
N ALA A 256 17.64 -4.04 2.87
CA ALA A 256 17.67 -5.16 1.94
C ALA A 256 17.85 -4.63 0.51
N ARG A 257 18.60 -5.35 -0.33
CA ARG A 257 18.70 -5.04 -1.77
C ARG A 257 17.30 -4.98 -2.39
N LEU A 258 17.11 -4.11 -3.38
CA LEU A 258 15.81 -3.96 -4.03
C LEU A 258 15.34 -5.29 -4.61
N MET A 259 16.24 -6.08 -5.17
CA MET A 259 15.91 -7.39 -5.72
C MET A 259 15.37 -8.38 -4.67
N HIS A 260 15.85 -8.33 -3.42
CA HIS A 260 15.27 -9.13 -2.34
C HIS A 260 13.86 -8.66 -1.99
N ILE A 261 13.62 -7.34 -1.95
CA ILE A 261 12.31 -6.75 -1.69
C ILE A 261 11.31 -7.14 -2.80
N VAL A 262 11.74 -7.05 -4.06
CA VAL A 262 10.95 -7.43 -5.24
C VAL A 262 10.60 -8.91 -5.22
N GLU A 263 11.57 -9.79 -4.95
CA GLU A 263 11.36 -11.23 -4.92
C GLU A 263 10.41 -11.63 -3.78
N ALA A 264 10.57 -11.04 -2.60
CA ALA A 264 9.65 -11.26 -1.48
C ALA A 264 8.20 -10.86 -1.84
N LYS A 265 8.01 -9.74 -2.55
CA LYS A 265 6.69 -9.31 -3.04
C LYS A 265 6.11 -10.23 -4.11
N ARG A 266 6.93 -10.71 -5.05
CA ARG A 266 6.52 -11.66 -6.09
C ARG A 266 5.97 -12.93 -5.48
N LYS A 267 6.71 -13.50 -4.52
CA LYS A 267 6.33 -14.73 -3.83
C LYS A 267 5.10 -14.55 -2.94
N ALA A 268 4.96 -13.40 -2.27
CA ALA A 268 3.79 -13.13 -1.44
C ALA A 268 2.48 -13.12 -2.25
N GLY A 269 2.54 -12.76 -3.54
CA GLY A 269 1.41 -12.89 -4.47
C GLY A 269 0.14 -12.13 -4.08
N ARG A 270 0.22 -11.21 -3.11
CA ARG A 270 -0.93 -10.41 -2.66
C ARG A 270 -1.31 -9.45 -3.78
N GLU A 271 -2.61 -9.21 -3.97
CA GLU A 271 -3.11 -8.32 -5.03
C GLU A 271 -2.43 -6.93 -5.01
N LYS A 272 -2.16 -6.39 -3.82
CA LYS A 272 -1.41 -5.14 -3.62
C LYS A 272 0.04 -5.26 -4.11
N ASP A 273 0.72 -6.38 -3.83
CA ASP A 273 2.10 -6.61 -4.26
C ASP A 273 2.19 -6.84 -5.78
N THR A 274 1.22 -7.54 -6.38
CA THR A 274 1.15 -7.70 -7.84
C THR A 274 0.98 -6.35 -8.54
N LYS A 275 0.06 -5.51 -8.04
CA LYS A 275 -0.15 -4.15 -8.57
C LYS A 275 1.08 -3.27 -8.39
N PHE A 276 1.71 -3.33 -7.22
CA PHE A 276 2.95 -2.61 -6.93
C PHE A 276 4.05 -2.98 -7.92
N LEU A 277 4.28 -4.28 -8.13
CA LEU A 277 5.31 -4.76 -9.04
C LEU A 277 4.99 -4.40 -10.49
N ALA A 278 3.74 -4.52 -10.92
CA ALA A 278 3.35 -4.13 -12.28
C ALA A 278 3.57 -2.63 -12.56
N MET A 279 3.49 -1.79 -11.52
CA MET A 279 3.67 -0.35 -11.65
C MET A 279 5.14 0.08 -11.56
N HIS A 280 5.93 -0.57 -10.70
CA HIS A 280 7.25 -0.08 -10.32
C HIS A 280 8.42 -1.02 -10.63
N PHE A 281 8.19 -2.22 -11.18
CA PHE A 281 9.27 -3.20 -11.36
C PHE A 281 10.43 -2.69 -12.22
N ASP A 282 10.16 -2.05 -13.37
CA ASP A 282 11.23 -1.50 -14.21
C ASP A 282 11.98 -0.37 -13.48
N ALA A 283 11.27 0.53 -12.79
CA ALA A 283 11.90 1.59 -12.01
C ALA A 283 12.79 1.03 -10.88
N LEU A 284 12.36 -0.05 -10.22
CA LEU A 284 13.16 -0.72 -9.18
C LEU A 284 14.38 -1.43 -9.76
N ARG A 285 14.28 -2.01 -10.96
CA ARG A 285 15.41 -2.63 -11.65
C ARG A 285 16.43 -1.58 -12.09
N ASP A 286 15.97 -0.53 -12.77
CA ASP A 286 16.83 0.54 -13.26
C ASP A 286 17.55 1.24 -12.10
N LEU A 287 16.86 1.39 -10.96
CA LEU A 287 17.45 1.90 -9.72
C LEU A 287 18.49 0.94 -9.12
N GLU A 288 18.25 -0.37 -9.12
CA GLU A 288 19.26 -1.34 -8.68
C GLU A 288 20.50 -1.30 -9.60
N ASP A 289 20.31 -1.20 -10.91
CA ASP A 289 21.41 -1.12 -11.88
C ASP A 289 22.21 0.19 -11.67
N GLU A 290 21.54 1.31 -11.44
CA GLU A 290 22.21 2.58 -11.14
C GLU A 290 22.97 2.53 -9.80
N VAL A 291 22.34 1.98 -8.76
CA VAL A 291 22.95 1.81 -7.44
C VAL A 291 24.17 0.90 -7.54
N GLN A 292 24.06 -0.21 -8.26
CA GLN A 292 25.17 -1.15 -8.48
C GLN A 292 26.31 -0.49 -9.23
N ARG A 293 26.02 0.25 -10.31
CA ARG A 293 27.03 1.00 -11.06
C ARG A 293 27.76 2.01 -10.18
N ARG A 294 27.04 2.80 -9.37
CA ARG A 294 27.67 3.76 -8.45
C ARG A 294 28.55 3.07 -7.41
N TRP A 295 28.15 1.90 -6.93
CA TRP A 295 28.95 1.12 -5.97
C TRP A 295 30.20 0.50 -6.59
N ASP A 296 30.11 0.06 -7.84
CA ASP A 296 31.26 -0.45 -8.59
C ASP A 296 32.26 0.67 -8.92
N GLU A 297 31.77 1.90 -9.10
CA GLU A 297 32.57 3.12 -9.32
C GLU A 297 33.21 3.66 -8.02
N GLU A 298 32.58 3.45 -6.84
CA GLU A 298 33.06 3.90 -5.52
C GLU A 298 33.03 2.76 -4.47
N PRO A 299 33.93 1.76 -4.53
CA PRO A 299 33.87 0.57 -3.67
C PRO A 299 34.16 0.82 -2.18
N ASP A 300 34.73 1.98 -1.83
CA ASP A 300 35.19 2.33 -0.47
C ASP A 300 34.23 3.26 0.32
N ARG A 301 32.97 3.40 -0.11
CA ARG A 301 31.90 4.08 0.63
C ARG A 301 30.82 3.12 1.14
#